data_AF-A0A835VMD8-F1
#
_entry.id   AF-A0A835VMD8-F1
#
_cell.length_a   1.000
_cell.length_b   1.000
_cell.length_c   1.000
_cell.angle_alpha   90.00
_cell.angle_beta   90.00
_cell.angle_gamma   90.00
#
_symmetry.space_group_name_H-M   'P 1'
#
loop_
_entity.id
_entity.type
_entity.pdbx_description
1 polymer ?
#
loop_
_entity_poly.entity_id
_entity_poly.type
_entity_poly.pdbx_seq_one_letter_code
_entity_poly.pdbx_strand_id
1 'polypeptide(L)'
;MGHERYPDSQEGCIDFMIPKPAQKATKDAYQFAITLQCINAAEDGSKEWDHGVFNCLDNLPLCLAVMCCNCWGMCIGYRNMQYMTGDSCEVAFVNGMVAGSVCLGPCHYAVVRGNFRKKYGLKGSPCQDCMCGCCLGPCMLCSDTNQLMVSEGITVPFLNGLNAGGAGGAKVSPAK
;
A
#
# COMPACT_ATOMS: atom_id res chain seq x y z
N MET A 1 -37.73 3.49 -25.97
CA MET A 1 -36.90 3.00 -24.86
C MET A 1 -37.03 4.00 -23.73
N GLY A 2 -37.75 3.65 -22.67
CA GLY A 2 -37.77 4.49 -21.47
C GLY A 2 -36.40 4.40 -20.82
N HIS A 3 -35.76 5.54 -20.57
CA HIS A 3 -34.60 5.57 -19.68
C HIS A 3 -35.08 5.18 -18.29
N GLU A 4 -34.67 4.02 -17.78
CA GLU A 4 -34.81 3.72 -16.35
C GLU A 4 -34.13 4.87 -15.60
N ARG A 5 -34.92 5.64 -14.84
CA ARG A 5 -34.36 6.61 -13.89
C ARG A 5 -33.64 5.80 -12.81
N TYR A 6 -32.43 6.21 -12.48
CA TYR A 6 -31.72 5.68 -11.33
C TYR A 6 -32.63 5.73 -10.11
N PRO A 7 -32.78 4.61 -9.37
CA PRO A 7 -33.59 4.61 -8.16
C PRO A 7 -33.00 5.63 -7.17
N ASP A 8 -33.84 6.55 -6.70
CA ASP A 8 -33.50 7.54 -5.67
C ASP A 8 -33.49 6.87 -4.28
N SER A 9 -32.73 5.78 -4.15
CA SER A 9 -32.70 4.94 -2.94
C SER A 9 -32.05 5.64 -1.74
N GLN A 10 -31.57 6.88 -1.93
CA GLN A 10 -30.67 7.60 -1.01
C GLN A 10 -29.40 6.82 -0.63
N GLU A 11 -29.16 5.65 -1.23
CA GLU A 11 -27.92 4.93 -1.08
C GLU A 11 -26.81 5.76 -1.73
N GLY A 12 -25.76 6.06 -0.95
CA GLY A 12 -24.65 6.84 -1.48
C GLY A 12 -24.02 6.14 -2.68
N CYS A 13 -23.40 6.92 -3.58
CA CYS A 13 -22.72 6.41 -4.78
C CYS A 13 -21.79 5.20 -4.52
N ILE A 14 -21.20 5.11 -3.32
CA ILE A 14 -20.38 3.97 -2.90
C ILE A 14 -21.22 2.71 -2.69
N ASP A 15 -22.38 2.79 -2.04
CA ASP A 15 -23.21 1.62 -1.73
C ASP A 15 -23.84 1.00 -2.99
N PHE A 16 -24.10 1.83 -4.00
CA PHE A 16 -24.62 1.42 -5.30
C PHE A 16 -23.55 0.86 -6.25
N MET A 17 -22.40 1.53 -6.40
CA MET A 17 -21.41 1.15 -7.44
C MET A 17 -20.35 0.15 -6.96
N ILE A 18 -20.12 0.06 -5.65
CA ILE A 18 -18.96 -0.64 -5.11
C ILE A 18 -19.36 -1.99 -4.54
N PRO A 19 -18.67 -3.10 -4.91
CA PRO A 19 -18.91 -4.40 -4.30
C PRO A 19 -18.78 -4.36 -2.78
N LYS A 20 -19.70 -5.03 -2.05
CA LYS A 20 -19.73 -5.05 -0.57
C LYS A 20 -18.36 -5.27 0.09
N PRO A 21 -17.49 -6.19 -0.38
CA PRO A 21 -16.17 -6.40 0.22
C PRO A 21 -15.27 -5.14 0.21
N ALA A 22 -15.41 -4.28 -0.80
CA ALA A 22 -14.57 -3.09 -0.98
C ALA A 22 -15.21 -1.79 -0.47
N GLN A 23 -16.50 -1.80 -0.13
CA GLN A 23 -17.20 -0.60 0.35
C GLN A 23 -16.50 0.03 1.56
N LYS A 24 -16.04 -0.77 2.52
CA LYS A 24 -15.32 -0.25 3.70
C LYS A 24 -14.04 0.47 3.29
N ALA A 25 -13.18 -0.19 2.50
CA ALA A 25 -11.93 0.39 2.05
C ALA A 25 -12.13 1.69 1.26
N THR A 26 -13.14 1.74 0.39
CA THR A 26 -13.50 2.92 -0.38
C THR A 26 -14.06 4.04 0.51
N LYS A 27 -14.91 3.71 1.50
CA LYS A 27 -15.42 4.69 2.48
C LYS A 27 -14.29 5.27 3.31
N ASP A 28 -13.37 4.45 3.79
CA ASP A 28 -12.21 4.91 4.57
C ASP A 28 -11.32 5.85 3.74
N ALA A 29 -11.04 5.50 2.48
CA ALA A 29 -10.28 6.33 1.56
C ALA A 29 -11.00 7.64 1.19
N TYR A 30 -12.32 7.60 1.04
CA TYR A 30 -13.14 8.79 0.79
C TYR A 30 -13.15 9.71 2.00
N GLN A 31 -13.34 9.16 3.21
CA GLN A 31 -13.28 9.91 4.46
C GLN A 31 -11.91 10.58 4.64
N PHE A 32 -10.83 9.86 4.35
CA PHE A 32 -9.48 10.41 4.34
C PHE A 32 -9.35 11.63 3.41
N ALA A 33 -9.91 11.55 2.21
CA ALA A 33 -9.87 12.64 1.24
C ALA A 33 -10.71 13.86 1.67
N ILE A 34 -11.98 13.66 2.06
CA ILE A 34 -12.90 14.77 2.34
C ILE A 34 -12.63 15.48 3.67
N THR A 35 -12.07 14.78 4.66
CA THR A 35 -11.71 15.38 5.94
C THR A 35 -10.41 16.17 5.88
N LEU A 36 -9.79 16.24 4.69
CA LEU A 36 -8.48 16.82 4.47
C LEU A 36 -7.44 16.24 5.44
N GLN A 37 -7.56 14.96 5.81
CA GLN A 37 -6.54 14.29 6.61
C GLN A 37 -5.19 14.32 5.90
N CYS A 38 -5.18 14.29 4.57
CA CYS A 38 -3.99 14.52 3.78
C CYS A 38 -3.38 15.93 3.93
N ILE A 39 -4.05 16.91 4.54
CA ILE A 39 -3.50 18.28 4.72
C ILE A 39 -3.33 18.60 6.21
N ASN A 40 -4.33 18.26 7.02
CA ASN A 40 -4.45 18.72 8.39
C ASN A 40 -3.90 17.74 9.43
N ALA A 41 -3.60 16.50 9.03
CA ALA A 41 -3.03 15.55 9.97
C ALA A 41 -1.55 15.87 10.23
N ALA A 42 -1.22 15.98 11.51
CA ALA A 42 0.15 16.16 11.96
C ALA A 42 1.01 14.93 11.63
N GLU A 43 2.32 15.13 11.66
CA GLU A 43 3.29 14.04 11.63
C GLU A 43 3.05 13.10 12.83
N ASP A 44 3.09 11.80 12.59
CA ASP A 44 3.01 10.75 13.60
C ASP A 44 4.31 9.96 13.69
N GLY A 45 4.52 9.28 14.82
CA GLY A 45 5.69 8.44 15.06
C GLY A 45 6.98 9.22 15.37
N SER A 46 8.02 8.48 15.75
CA SER A 46 9.35 9.03 16.06
C SER A 46 10.50 8.18 15.54
N LYS A 47 10.22 6.93 15.14
CA LYS A 47 11.19 6.02 14.54
C LYS A 47 11.32 6.32 13.04
N GLU A 48 12.53 6.45 12.52
CA GLU A 48 12.73 6.55 11.07
C GLU A 48 12.39 5.22 10.37
N TRP A 49 12.02 5.31 9.10
CA TRP A 49 11.86 4.13 8.25
C TRP A 49 13.21 3.45 8.04
N ASP A 50 13.26 2.12 8.18
CA ASP A 50 14.50 1.36 7.94
C ASP A 50 14.99 1.59 6.49
N HIS A 51 14.05 1.71 5.54
CA HIS A 51 14.31 2.27 4.22
C HIS A 51 13.24 3.33 3.88
N GLY A 52 13.64 4.59 3.84
CA GLY A 52 12.78 5.70 3.43
C GLY A 52 12.31 5.59 1.98
N VAL A 53 11.27 6.35 1.63
CA VAL A 53 10.70 6.35 0.25
C VAL A 53 11.74 6.69 -0.80
N PHE A 54 12.64 7.64 -0.52
CA PHE A 54 13.69 8.05 -1.47
C PHE A 54 14.91 7.11 -1.51
N ASN A 55 14.91 6.06 -0.68
CA ASN A 55 15.98 5.07 -0.59
C ASN A 55 15.57 3.74 -1.25
N CYS A 56 14.62 3.76 -2.19
CA CYS A 56 14.12 2.55 -2.84
C CYS A 56 15.21 1.73 -3.56
N LEU A 57 16.32 2.35 -3.95
CA LEU A 57 17.46 1.70 -4.61
C LEU A 57 18.38 0.90 -3.68
N ASP A 58 18.26 1.03 -2.36
CA ASP A 58 19.07 0.27 -1.39
C ASP A 58 18.87 -1.25 -1.54
N ASN A 59 17.67 -1.65 -1.98
CA ASN A 59 17.35 -3.02 -2.34
C ASN A 59 17.08 -3.10 -3.85
N LEU A 60 18.14 -3.03 -4.65
CA LEU A 60 18.07 -2.99 -6.10
C LEU A 60 17.26 -4.15 -6.72
N PRO A 61 17.40 -5.42 -6.28
CA PRO A 61 16.57 -6.50 -6.79
C PRO A 61 15.07 -6.27 -6.57
N LEU A 62 14.68 -5.78 -5.40
CA LEU A 62 13.29 -5.42 -5.10
C LEU A 62 12.82 -4.23 -5.96
N CYS A 63 13.65 -3.19 -6.06
CA CYS A 63 13.33 -2.00 -6.83
C CYS A 63 13.07 -2.34 -8.31
N LEU A 64 13.96 -3.12 -8.93
CA LEU A 64 13.80 -3.58 -10.30
C LEU A 64 12.55 -4.45 -10.47
N ALA A 65 12.27 -5.34 -9.51
CA ALA A 65 11.06 -6.17 -9.55
C ALA A 65 9.78 -5.32 -9.52
N VAL A 66 9.73 -4.32 -8.65
CA VAL A 66 8.57 -3.44 -8.48
C VAL A 66 8.41 -2.48 -9.67
N MET A 67 9.51 -1.88 -10.16
CA MET A 67 9.47 -0.87 -11.23
C MET A 67 9.36 -1.47 -12.63
N CYS A 68 10.04 -2.60 -12.90
CA CYS A 68 10.15 -3.17 -14.25
C CYS A 68 9.13 -4.30 -14.53
N CYS A 69 8.50 -4.87 -13.49
CA CYS A 69 7.38 -5.81 -13.64
C CYS A 69 6.22 -5.40 -12.73
N ASN A 70 5.27 -4.66 -13.31
CA ASN A 70 4.02 -4.27 -12.64
C ASN A 70 3.28 -5.47 -12.04
N CYS A 71 3.38 -6.63 -12.68
CA CYS A 71 2.93 -7.92 -12.19
C CYS A 71 3.42 -8.23 -10.76
N TRP A 72 4.73 -8.17 -10.56
CA TRP A 72 5.34 -8.45 -9.27
C TRP A 72 5.08 -7.31 -8.29
N GLY A 73 5.17 -6.06 -8.74
CA GLY A 73 4.79 -4.89 -7.93
C GLY A 73 3.40 -5.03 -7.32
N MET A 74 2.40 -5.41 -8.12
CA MET A 74 1.05 -5.66 -7.61
C MET A 74 1.01 -6.80 -6.59
N CYS A 75 1.60 -7.96 -6.89
CA CYS A 75 1.61 -9.09 -5.95
C CYS A 75 2.27 -8.74 -4.61
N ILE A 76 3.40 -8.01 -4.63
CA ILE A 76 4.10 -7.55 -3.43
C ILE A 76 3.22 -6.55 -2.67
N GLY A 77 2.64 -5.57 -3.37
CA GLY A 77 1.78 -4.55 -2.79
C GLY A 77 0.60 -5.12 -2.03
N TYR A 78 -0.18 -6.00 -2.66
CA TYR A 78 -1.34 -6.59 -2.01
C TYR A 78 -0.97 -7.55 -0.89
N ARG A 79 0.19 -8.21 -0.97
CA ARG A 79 0.72 -8.99 0.15
C ARG A 79 1.12 -8.10 1.33
N ASN A 80 1.74 -6.95 1.09
CA ASN A 80 2.07 -6.00 2.16
C ASN A 80 0.79 -5.44 2.81
N MET A 81 -0.22 -5.12 2.01
CA MET A 81 -1.54 -4.72 2.50
C MET A 81 -2.18 -5.82 3.34
N GLN A 82 -2.14 -7.06 2.89
CA GLN A 82 -2.61 -8.23 3.63
C GLN A 82 -1.99 -8.30 5.03
N TYR A 83 -0.66 -8.11 5.13
CA TYR A 83 0.05 -8.10 6.41
C TYR A 83 -0.38 -6.97 7.35
N MET A 84 -0.81 -5.84 6.81
CA MET A 84 -1.23 -4.70 7.61
C MET A 84 -2.71 -4.70 7.97
N THR A 85 -3.59 -5.13 7.06
CA THR A 85 -5.03 -5.09 7.29
C THR A 85 -5.56 -6.38 7.92
N GLY A 86 -4.84 -7.49 7.77
CA GLY A 86 -5.30 -8.82 8.20
C GLY A 86 -6.33 -9.44 7.25
N ASP A 87 -6.68 -8.76 6.15
CA ASP A 87 -7.54 -9.31 5.11
C ASP A 87 -6.83 -10.42 4.32
N SER A 88 -7.53 -11.09 3.41
CA SER A 88 -6.89 -11.96 2.43
C SER A 88 -6.25 -11.16 1.29
N CYS A 89 -5.29 -11.74 0.56
CA CYS A 89 -4.63 -11.06 -0.55
C CYS A 89 -5.62 -10.69 -1.67
N GLU A 90 -6.65 -11.51 -1.90
CA GLU A 90 -7.71 -11.27 -2.87
C GLU A 90 -8.58 -10.08 -2.46
N VAL A 91 -8.91 -9.96 -1.17
CA VAL A 91 -9.65 -8.82 -0.65
C VAL A 91 -8.81 -7.54 -0.76
N ALA A 92 -7.53 -7.59 -0.39
CA ALA A 92 -6.61 -6.46 -0.56
C ALA A 92 -6.50 -6.03 -2.05
N PHE A 93 -6.43 -7.00 -2.97
CA PHE A 93 -6.45 -6.75 -4.42
C PHE A 93 -7.72 -6.02 -4.86
N VAL A 94 -8.90 -6.56 -4.52
CA VAL A 94 -10.19 -5.97 -4.88
C VAL A 94 -10.32 -4.57 -4.28
N ASN A 95 -9.97 -4.39 -3.00
CA ASN A 95 -10.02 -3.10 -2.31
C ASN A 95 -9.17 -2.04 -3.02
N GLY A 96 -7.91 -2.37 -3.34
CA GLY A 96 -7.01 -1.44 -4.03
C GLY A 96 -7.46 -1.11 -5.44
N MET A 97 -7.91 -2.11 -6.22
CA MET A 97 -8.40 -1.90 -7.59
C MET A 97 -9.66 -1.05 -7.63
N VAL A 98 -10.60 -1.32 -6.72
CA VAL A 98 -11.84 -0.55 -6.59
C VAL A 98 -11.53 0.88 -6.16
N ALA A 99 -10.75 1.09 -5.11
CA ALA A 99 -10.37 2.42 -4.67
C ALA A 99 -9.64 3.21 -5.78
N GLY A 100 -8.75 2.54 -6.53
CA GLY A 100 -8.09 3.11 -7.70
C GLY A 100 -9.07 3.53 -8.79
N SER A 101 -10.07 2.69 -9.10
CA SER A 101 -11.07 2.97 -10.15
C SER A 101 -11.93 4.20 -9.89
N VAL A 102 -12.08 4.59 -8.62
CA VAL A 102 -12.81 5.81 -8.20
C VAL A 102 -11.88 6.95 -7.78
N CYS A 103 -10.62 6.95 -8.26
CA CYS A 103 -9.60 7.98 -8.00
C CYS A 103 -9.19 8.13 -6.51
N LEU A 104 -9.48 7.14 -5.68
CA LEU A 104 -9.11 7.10 -4.26
C LEU A 104 -7.91 6.18 -3.98
N GLY A 105 -7.21 5.71 -5.02
CA GLY A 105 -6.05 4.82 -4.88
C GLY A 105 -4.97 5.34 -3.92
N PRO A 106 -4.46 6.57 -4.09
CA PRO A 106 -3.47 7.15 -3.18
C PRO A 106 -4.00 7.34 -1.75
N CYS A 107 -5.28 7.72 -1.60
CA CYS A 107 -5.92 7.86 -0.29
C CYS A 107 -6.04 6.51 0.43
N HIS A 108 -6.45 5.47 -0.30
CA HIS A 108 -6.51 4.11 0.23
C HIS A 108 -5.12 3.62 0.66
N TYR A 109 -4.10 3.86 -0.18
CA TYR A 109 -2.73 3.51 0.17
C TYR A 109 -2.23 4.26 1.41
N ALA A 110 -2.56 5.56 1.54
CA ALA A 110 -2.23 6.36 2.71
C ALA A 110 -2.88 5.83 3.99
N VAL A 111 -4.14 5.37 3.92
CA VAL A 111 -4.82 4.70 5.04
C VAL A 111 -4.08 3.44 5.46
N VAL A 112 -3.70 2.58 4.51
CA VAL A 112 -2.92 1.36 4.81
C VAL A 112 -1.55 1.72 5.39
N ARG A 113 -0.85 2.71 4.84
CA ARG A 113 0.47 3.13 5.33
C ARG A 113 0.39 3.77 6.73
N GLY A 114 -0.75 4.37 7.07
CA GLY A 114 -1.06 4.77 8.45
C GLY A 114 -1.01 3.60 9.44
N ASN A 115 -1.36 2.39 9.01
CA ASN A 115 -1.24 1.19 9.85
C ASN A 115 0.22 0.77 10.06
N PHE A 116 1.09 0.92 9.04
CA PHE A 116 2.53 0.73 9.21
C PHE A 116 3.09 1.66 10.28
N ARG A 117 2.76 2.96 10.19
CA ARG A 117 3.24 3.96 11.16
C ARG A 117 2.75 3.69 12.57
N LYS A 118 1.47 3.39 12.73
CA LYS A 118 0.90 3.00 14.03
C LYS A 118 1.53 1.73 14.60
N LYS A 119 1.74 0.71 13.76
CA LYS A 119 2.27 -0.59 14.20
C LYS A 119 3.74 -0.53 14.62
N TYR A 120 4.55 0.23 13.88
CA TYR A 120 6.01 0.25 14.07
C TYR A 120 6.54 1.58 14.65
N GLY A 121 5.66 2.53 14.99
CA GLY A 121 6.03 3.84 15.52
C GLY A 121 6.77 4.74 14.51
N LEU A 122 6.52 4.52 13.21
CA LEU A 122 7.29 5.14 12.13
C LEU A 122 6.87 6.58 11.88
N LYS A 123 7.87 7.43 11.66
CA LYS A 123 7.71 8.84 11.34
C LYS A 123 7.04 9.03 9.98
N GLY A 124 6.07 9.92 9.88
CA GLY A 124 5.52 10.31 8.59
C GLY A 124 4.26 11.15 8.72
N SER A 125 3.64 11.49 7.59
CA SER A 125 2.36 12.18 7.60
C SER A 125 1.43 11.62 6.55
N PRO A 126 0.11 11.63 6.80
CA PRO A 126 -0.91 11.30 5.80
C PRO A 126 -0.76 12.04 4.46
N CYS A 127 -0.33 13.31 4.49
CA CYS A 127 -0.03 14.10 3.30
C CYS A 127 1.04 13.44 2.45
N GLN A 128 2.17 13.16 3.09
CA GLN A 128 3.32 12.54 2.46
C GLN A 128 2.95 11.18 1.88
N ASP A 129 2.19 10.34 2.61
CA ASP A 129 1.80 9.03 2.07
C ASP A 129 0.89 9.15 0.86
N CYS A 130 -0.05 10.10 0.87
CA CYS A 130 -0.96 10.29 -0.26
C CYS A 130 -0.18 10.77 -1.50
N MET A 131 0.67 11.80 -1.33
CA MET A 131 1.46 12.37 -2.41
C MET A 131 2.52 11.40 -2.94
N CYS A 132 3.26 10.74 -2.04
CA CYS A 132 4.24 9.72 -2.43
C CYS A 132 3.54 8.47 -3.00
N GLY A 133 2.35 8.10 -2.53
CA GLY A 133 1.59 6.99 -3.09
C GLY A 133 1.17 7.27 -4.53
N CYS A 134 0.81 8.52 -4.83
CA CYS A 134 0.45 8.97 -6.17
C CYS A 134 1.66 9.07 -7.12
N CYS A 135 2.73 9.73 -6.68
CA CYS A 135 3.85 10.10 -7.56
C CYS A 135 5.04 9.14 -7.49
N LEU A 136 5.18 8.39 -6.39
CA LEU A 136 6.34 7.56 -6.05
C LEU A 136 5.92 6.14 -5.61
N GLY A 137 4.78 5.65 -6.13
CA GLY A 137 4.19 4.36 -5.75
C GLY A 137 5.18 3.19 -5.70
N PRO A 138 6.02 2.99 -6.73
CA PRO A 138 7.04 1.94 -6.71
C PRO A 138 8.03 2.05 -5.54
N CYS A 139 8.51 3.26 -5.25
CA CYS A 139 9.48 3.50 -4.19
C CYS A 139 8.85 3.43 -2.79
N MET A 140 7.60 3.88 -2.66
CA MET A 140 6.78 3.64 -1.46
C MET A 140 6.61 2.15 -1.18
N LEU A 141 6.31 1.36 -2.22
CA LEU A 141 6.18 -0.08 -2.08
C LEU A 141 7.50 -0.76 -1.69
N CYS A 142 8.63 -0.30 -2.23
CA CYS A 142 9.94 -0.78 -1.80
C CYS A 142 10.18 -0.49 -0.31
N SER A 143 9.86 0.73 0.14
CA SER A 143 9.96 1.15 1.55
C SER A 143 9.10 0.25 2.46
N ASP A 144 7.84 0.00 2.11
CA ASP A 144 6.95 -0.87 2.91
C ASP A 144 7.43 -2.32 2.96
N THR A 145 7.89 -2.84 1.82
CA THR A 145 8.37 -4.23 1.73
C THR A 145 9.65 -4.41 2.55
N ASN A 146 10.60 -3.49 2.43
CA ASN A 146 11.83 -3.53 3.22
C ASN A 146 11.53 -3.42 4.72
N GLN A 147 10.57 -2.57 5.12
CA GLN A 147 10.15 -2.48 6.52
C GLN A 147 9.63 -3.82 7.05
N LEU A 148 8.81 -4.52 6.28
CA LEU A 148 8.32 -5.86 6.63
C LEU A 148 9.46 -6.90 6.67
N MET A 149 10.41 -6.83 5.72
CA MET A 149 11.56 -7.75 5.70
C MET A 149 12.40 -7.60 6.96
N VAL A 150 12.65 -6.37 7.42
CA VAL A 150 13.41 -6.09 8.65
C VAL A 150 12.62 -6.43 9.91
N SER A 151 11.34 -6.06 9.97
CA SER A 151 10.55 -6.14 11.21
C SER A 151 9.94 -7.51 11.45
N GLU A 152 9.51 -8.18 10.38
CA GLU A 152 8.76 -9.44 10.44
C GLU A 152 9.53 -10.62 9.82
N GLY A 153 10.68 -10.36 9.19
CA GLY A 153 11.48 -11.40 8.53
C GLY A 153 10.80 -11.99 7.30
N ILE A 154 9.87 -11.27 6.65
CA ILE A 154 9.20 -11.80 5.46
C ILE A 154 10.20 -11.98 4.32
N THR A 155 9.93 -12.99 3.48
CA THR A 155 10.72 -13.21 2.26
C THR A 155 9.84 -12.99 1.03
N VAL A 156 10.40 -12.27 0.05
CA VAL A 156 9.76 -12.01 -1.24
C VAL A 156 10.19 -13.11 -2.22
N PRO A 157 9.29 -14.01 -2.65
CA PRO A 157 9.66 -15.29 -3.26
C PRO A 157 10.56 -15.21 -4.49
N PHE A 158 10.40 -14.20 -5.34
CA PHE A 158 11.19 -14.04 -6.57
C PHE A 158 12.58 -13.43 -6.31
N LEU A 159 12.81 -12.74 -5.18
CA LEU A 159 14.16 -12.30 -4.77
C LEU A 159 15.02 -13.49 -4.34
N ASN A 160 14.39 -14.56 -3.87
CA ASN A 160 15.09 -15.80 -3.53
C ASN A 160 15.51 -16.60 -4.77
N GLY A 161 14.84 -16.39 -5.92
CA GLY A 161 15.17 -17.06 -7.19
C GLY A 161 16.50 -16.62 -7.80
N LEU A 162 16.94 -15.38 -7.53
CA LEU A 162 18.30 -14.91 -7.89
C LEU A 162 19.38 -15.57 -7.02
N ASN A 163 19.03 -16.03 -5.81
CA ASN A 163 19.92 -16.76 -4.90
C ASN A 163 19.80 -18.30 -5.04
N ALA A 164 18.97 -18.80 -5.96
CA ALA A 164 18.75 -20.24 -6.15
C ALA A 164 19.84 -20.92 -7.02
N GLY A 165 20.87 -20.17 -7.43
CA GLY A 165 22.00 -20.65 -8.21
C GLY A 165 23.34 -20.45 -7.49
N GLY A 166 23.56 -21.15 -6.38
CA GLY A 166 24.89 -21.32 -5.80
C GLY A 166 25.17 -20.50 -4.54
N ALA A 167 25.56 -21.22 -3.49
CA ALA A 167 26.21 -20.76 -2.25
C ALA A 167 25.39 -19.87 -1.30
N GLY A 168 25.04 -20.47 -0.15
CA GLY A 168 24.89 -19.78 1.14
C GLY A 168 23.78 -18.73 1.20
N GLY A 169 22.66 -19.10 1.85
CA GLY A 169 21.66 -18.12 2.25
C GLY A 169 22.29 -17.01 3.09
N ALA A 170 22.61 -15.90 2.45
CA ALA A 170 22.94 -14.67 3.13
C ALA A 170 21.64 -14.17 3.75
N LYS A 171 21.56 -14.24 5.08
CA LYS A 171 20.70 -13.32 5.82
C LYS A 171 21.10 -11.93 5.34
N VAL A 172 20.18 -11.22 4.71
CA VAL A 172 20.32 -9.78 4.51
C VAL A 172 20.30 -9.19 5.91
N SER A 173 21.47 -9.03 6.52
CA SER A 173 21.62 -8.30 7.76
C SER A 173 21.23 -6.84 7.49
N PRO A 174 20.55 -6.18 8.44
CA PRO A 174 20.21 -4.77 8.30
C PRO A 174 21.49 -3.95 8.09
N ALA A 175 21.39 -2.94 7.24
CA ALA A 175 22.44 -1.94 7.09
C ALA A 175 22.72 -1.28 8.45
N LYS A 176 24.01 -1.05 8.73
CA LYS A 176 24.46 -0.35 9.94
C LYS A 176 24.08 1.12 9.92
#